data_AF-A0A849EIB4-F1
#
_entry.id   AF-A0A849EIB4-F1
#
_cell.length_a   1.000
_cell.length_b   1.000
_cell.length_c   1.000
_cell.angle_alpha   90.00
_cell.angle_beta   90.00
_cell.angle_gamma   90.00
#
_symmetry.space_group_name_H-M   'P 1'
#
loop_
_entity.id
_entity.type
_entity.pdbx_description
1 polymer ?
#
loop_
_entity_poly.entity_id
_entity_poly.type
_entity_poly.pdbx_seq_one_letter_code
_entity_poly.pdbx_strand_id
1 'polypeptide(L)'
;MESILTDSYSIYFNFQAYEALNKILKEKNYSKIFILVDENTHRDCLPLFLPFIETTAELEIIEMEAGETNKTIDTCIQIWHTLSDLDGDRKSLLINLGGGVVTDLGGFVASTFKRGMDFINVPTSLLAMVDASIGGKTGVDLGMLKNQIGVINQPEMVIVIVNFLKTLDRRQMSSGLAEMLKHGLITNVSYWSELKVVTANQALDPLIYKSIQIKNEIVAKDPSEQNLRKVLNFGHTLGHAIESYFLQKDENTALLHGEAIAIGM
;
A
#
# COMPACT_ATOMS: atom_id res chain seq x y z
N MET A 1 2.90 -16.43 11.49
CA MET A 1 1.72 -15.55 11.56
C MET A 1 0.67 -16.18 10.67
N GLU A 2 -0.59 -16.21 11.10
CA GLU A 2 -1.66 -16.74 10.26
C GLU A 2 -2.03 -15.71 9.18
N SER A 3 -2.64 -16.15 8.08
CA SER A 3 -3.22 -15.23 7.11
C SER A 3 -4.44 -14.54 7.69
N ILE A 4 -4.67 -13.28 7.35
CA ILE A 4 -5.89 -12.56 7.72
C ILE A 4 -6.85 -12.65 6.54
N LEU A 5 -7.99 -13.32 6.74
CA LEU A 5 -9.02 -13.48 5.73
C LEU A 5 -10.11 -12.41 5.93
N THR A 6 -10.55 -11.79 4.84
CA THR A 6 -11.68 -10.88 4.82
C THR A 6 -12.77 -11.42 3.89
N ASP A 7 -13.94 -10.79 3.86
CA ASP A 7 -15.03 -11.20 2.97
C ASP A 7 -14.70 -11.00 1.48
N SER A 8 -13.67 -10.21 1.14
CA SER A 8 -13.38 -9.80 -0.24
C SER A 8 -11.95 -10.04 -0.72
N TYR A 9 -10.99 -10.13 0.20
CA TYR A 9 -9.58 -10.38 -0.12
C TYR A 9 -8.85 -11.02 1.08
N SER A 10 -7.63 -11.48 0.85
CA SER A 10 -6.79 -12.12 1.88
C SER A 10 -5.46 -11.40 2.06
N ILE A 11 -4.93 -11.42 3.27
CA ILE A 11 -3.62 -10.85 3.61
C ILE A 11 -2.69 -11.99 4.05
N TYR A 12 -1.56 -12.12 3.36
CA TYR A 12 -0.57 -13.16 3.63
C TYR A 12 0.77 -12.55 4.02
N PHE A 13 1.55 -13.30 4.80
CA PHE A 13 2.76 -12.80 5.43
C PHE A 13 3.99 -13.65 5.06
N ASN A 14 5.08 -12.96 4.74
CA ASN A 14 6.41 -13.53 4.54
C ASN A 14 6.38 -14.77 3.62
N PHE A 15 7.03 -15.87 4.00
CA PHE A 15 7.18 -17.04 3.14
C PHE A 15 5.85 -17.64 2.66
N GLN A 16 4.84 -17.70 3.53
CA GLN A 16 3.50 -18.19 3.18
C GLN A 16 2.80 -17.33 2.12
N ALA A 17 3.20 -16.06 1.99
CA ALA A 17 2.63 -15.18 0.98
C ALA A 17 3.08 -15.55 -0.44
N TYR A 18 4.30 -16.07 -0.61
CA TYR A 18 4.77 -16.56 -1.91
C TYR A 18 4.03 -17.82 -2.33
N GLU A 19 3.77 -18.75 -1.40
CA GLU A 19 2.96 -19.94 -1.68
C GLU A 19 1.54 -19.56 -2.13
N ALA A 20 0.91 -18.59 -1.44
CA ALA A 20 -0.41 -18.10 -1.80
C ALA A 20 -0.42 -17.38 -3.16
N LEU A 21 0.62 -16.58 -3.46
CA LEU A 21 0.79 -15.94 -4.76
C LEU A 21 0.90 -16.97 -5.88
N ASN A 22 1.81 -17.94 -5.76
CA ASN A 22 2.01 -18.94 -6.82
C ASN A 22 0.75 -19.81 -7.03
N LYS A 23 -0.02 -20.05 -5.95
CA LYS A 23 -1.33 -20.68 -6.05
C LYS A 23 -2.32 -19.85 -6.87
N ILE A 24 -2.48 -18.54 -6.58
CA ILE A 24 -3.45 -17.71 -7.31
C ILE A 24 -3.05 -17.52 -8.77
N LEU A 25 -1.76 -17.37 -9.06
CA LEU A 25 -1.25 -17.26 -10.43
C LEU A 25 -1.58 -18.51 -11.26
N LYS A 26 -1.43 -19.70 -10.66
CA LYS A 26 -1.78 -20.97 -11.30
C LYS A 26 -3.29 -21.16 -11.48
N GLU A 27 -4.09 -20.78 -10.49
CA GLU A 27 -5.55 -20.98 -10.52
C GLU A 27 -6.25 -20.03 -11.50
N LYS A 28 -5.87 -18.75 -11.50
CA LYS A 28 -6.47 -17.73 -12.38
C LYS A 28 -5.95 -17.78 -13.81
N ASN A 29 -4.73 -18.31 -14.00
CA ASN A 29 -4.09 -18.46 -15.31
C ASN A 29 -4.16 -17.17 -16.13
N TYR A 30 -3.60 -16.10 -15.55
CA TYR A 30 -3.58 -14.77 -16.15
C TYR A 30 -2.92 -14.76 -17.53
N SER A 31 -3.41 -13.92 -18.43
CA SER A 31 -2.87 -13.77 -19.79
C SER A 31 -1.47 -13.16 -19.79
N LYS A 32 -1.26 -12.18 -18.91
CA LYS A 32 -0.01 -11.42 -18.73
C LYS A 32 0.07 -10.88 -17.31
N ILE A 33 1.27 -10.73 -16.77
CA ILE A 33 1.52 -10.18 -15.45
C ILE A 33 2.37 -8.92 -15.60
N PHE A 34 1.90 -7.82 -15.01
CA PHE A 34 2.64 -6.57 -14.92
C PHE A 34 3.06 -6.35 -13.48
N ILE A 35 4.30 -5.94 -13.24
CA ILE A 35 4.76 -5.49 -11.93
C ILE A 35 5.01 -3.99 -12.01
N LEU A 36 4.20 -3.20 -11.29
CA LEU A 36 4.41 -1.77 -11.12
C LEU A 36 5.32 -1.53 -9.91
N VAL A 37 6.40 -0.79 -10.14
CA VAL A 37 7.39 -0.40 -9.12
C VAL A 37 7.76 1.07 -9.25
N ASP A 38 8.20 1.69 -8.15
CA ASP A 38 9.00 2.91 -8.20
C ASP A 38 10.50 2.59 -8.27
N GLU A 39 11.33 3.56 -8.68
CA GLU A 39 12.80 3.40 -8.82
C GLU A 39 13.51 2.79 -7.58
N ASN A 40 13.10 3.18 -6.36
CA ASN A 40 13.71 2.64 -5.14
C ASN A 40 13.26 1.20 -4.92
N THR A 41 11.98 0.94 -5.13
CA THR A 41 11.42 -0.40 -5.00
C THR A 41 11.99 -1.36 -6.05
N HIS A 42 12.20 -0.89 -7.29
CA HIS A 42 12.90 -1.65 -8.32
C HIS A 42 14.30 -2.04 -7.85
N ARG A 43 15.07 -1.08 -7.34
CA ARG A 43 16.45 -1.35 -6.88
C ARG A 43 16.49 -2.32 -5.69
N ASP A 44 15.64 -2.11 -4.69
CA ASP A 44 15.84 -2.69 -3.36
C ASP A 44 14.93 -3.89 -3.04
N CYS A 45 13.72 -3.96 -3.61
CA CYS A 45 12.73 -4.98 -3.26
C CYS A 45 12.43 -5.95 -4.42
N LEU A 46 12.37 -5.46 -5.66
CA LEU A 46 12.07 -6.30 -6.83
C LEU A 46 13.04 -7.50 -6.97
N PRO A 47 14.37 -7.38 -6.77
CA PRO A 47 15.30 -8.51 -6.84
C PRO A 47 15.07 -9.55 -5.74
N LEU A 48 14.45 -9.16 -4.63
CA LEU A 48 14.09 -10.04 -3.53
C LEU A 48 12.73 -10.70 -3.75
N PHE A 49 11.87 -10.12 -4.58
CA PHE A 49 10.50 -10.59 -4.85
C PHE A 49 10.44 -11.51 -6.07
N LEU A 50 11.05 -11.09 -7.18
CA LEU A 50 10.98 -11.75 -8.48
C LEU A 50 11.38 -13.25 -8.46
N PRO A 51 12.43 -13.68 -7.72
CA PRO A 51 12.82 -15.10 -7.69
C PRO A 51 11.77 -16.05 -7.10
N PHE A 52 10.76 -15.54 -6.41
CA PHE A 52 9.71 -16.34 -5.79
C PHE A 52 8.43 -16.43 -6.62
N ILE A 53 8.35 -15.73 -7.77
CA ILE A 53 7.20 -15.79 -8.66
C ILE A 53 7.33 -17.01 -9.58
N GLU A 54 6.43 -17.97 -9.42
CA GLU A 54 6.36 -19.17 -10.25
C GLU A 54 5.23 -19.02 -11.26
N THR A 55 5.57 -18.63 -12.49
CA THR A 55 4.58 -18.45 -13.56
C THR A 55 5.18 -18.77 -14.93
N THR A 56 4.31 -19.19 -15.85
CA THR A 56 4.62 -19.31 -17.28
C THR A 56 4.05 -18.17 -18.11
N ALA A 57 3.23 -17.30 -17.49
CA ALA A 57 2.73 -16.11 -18.16
C ALA A 57 3.86 -15.12 -18.41
N GLU A 58 3.74 -14.35 -19.49
CA GLU A 58 4.67 -13.25 -19.78
C GLU A 58 4.61 -12.21 -18.65
N LEU A 59 5.78 -11.77 -18.22
CA LEU A 59 5.96 -10.87 -17.08
C LEU A 59 6.69 -9.62 -17.54
N GLU A 60 6.06 -8.47 -17.32
CA GLU A 60 6.60 -7.16 -17.68
C GLU A 60 6.74 -6.27 -16.44
N ILE A 61 7.81 -5.46 -16.41
CA ILE A 61 8.05 -4.52 -15.32
C ILE A 61 7.75 -3.11 -15.83
N ILE A 62 6.90 -2.40 -15.11
CA ILE A 62 6.59 -0.99 -15.36
C ILE A 62 7.19 -0.19 -14.20
N GLU A 63 8.14 0.68 -14.51
CA GLU A 63 8.75 1.58 -13.54
C GLU A 63 8.14 2.98 -13.63
N MET A 64 7.92 3.60 -12.48
CA MET A 64 7.57 5.01 -12.33
C MET A 64 8.57 5.73 -11.43
N GLU A 65 8.65 7.05 -11.57
CA GLU A 65 9.42 7.88 -10.64
C GLU A 65 8.84 7.81 -9.23
N ALA A 66 9.70 7.78 -8.21
CA ALA A 66 9.28 7.72 -6.82
C ALA A 66 8.72 9.07 -6.32
N GLY A 67 7.90 9.02 -5.27
CA GLY A 67 7.44 10.22 -4.54
C GLY A 67 5.98 10.61 -4.81
N GLU A 68 5.42 11.38 -3.87
CA GLU A 68 4.01 11.81 -3.91
C GLU A 68 3.69 12.71 -5.12
N THR A 69 4.68 13.48 -5.60
CA THR A 69 4.56 14.34 -6.79
C THR A 69 4.20 13.55 -8.06
N ASN A 70 4.50 12.26 -8.07
CA ASN A 70 4.20 11.34 -9.16
C ASN A 70 2.87 10.60 -8.98
N LYS A 71 2.14 10.85 -7.88
CA LYS A 71 0.81 10.27 -7.61
C LYS A 71 -0.30 11.05 -8.33
N THR A 72 -0.20 11.16 -9.65
CA THR A 72 -1.07 12.04 -10.46
C THR A 72 -1.80 11.27 -11.55
N ILE A 73 -2.83 11.91 -12.13
CA ILE A 73 -3.55 11.36 -13.28
C ILE A 73 -2.66 11.21 -14.51
N ASP A 74 -1.65 12.07 -14.68
CA ASP A 74 -0.71 12.01 -15.80
C ASP A 74 0.14 10.73 -15.74
N THR A 75 0.62 10.36 -14.55
CA THR A 75 1.29 9.08 -14.33
C THR A 75 0.37 7.90 -14.63
N CYS A 76 -0.92 7.97 -14.25
CA CYS A 76 -1.89 6.93 -14.64
C CYS A 76 -2.04 6.81 -16.16
N ILE A 77 -2.10 7.93 -16.87
CA ILE A 77 -2.19 7.95 -18.35
C ILE A 77 -0.98 7.26 -18.96
N GLN A 78 0.23 7.55 -18.49
CA GLN A 78 1.45 6.89 -18.94
C GLN A 78 1.40 5.38 -18.71
N ILE A 79 1.00 4.94 -17.51
CA ILE A 79 0.90 3.51 -17.19
C ILE A 79 -0.19 2.83 -18.04
N TRP A 80 -1.34 3.46 -18.28
CA TRP A 80 -2.38 2.90 -19.16
C TRP A 80 -1.93 2.80 -20.62
N HIS A 81 -1.10 3.72 -21.09
CA HIS A 81 -0.45 3.61 -22.40
C HIS A 81 0.49 2.41 -22.43
N THR A 82 1.40 2.28 -21.48
CA THR A 82 2.32 1.14 -21.37
C THR A 82 1.57 -0.21 -21.29
N LEU A 83 0.52 -0.29 -20.48
CA LEU A 83 -0.33 -1.48 -20.40
C LEU A 83 -0.99 -1.80 -21.75
N SER A 84 -1.41 -0.78 -22.50
CA SER A 84 -2.02 -0.98 -23.83
C SER A 84 -1.00 -1.40 -24.88
N ASP A 85 0.19 -0.80 -24.87
CA ASP A 85 1.27 -1.07 -25.82
C ASP A 85 1.88 -2.46 -25.62
N LEU A 86 1.84 -2.97 -24.39
CA LEU A 86 2.28 -4.33 -24.03
C LEU A 86 1.14 -5.37 -24.07
N ASP A 87 0.05 -5.07 -24.77
CA ASP A 87 -1.10 -5.97 -24.97
C ASP A 87 -1.80 -6.42 -23.67
N GLY A 88 -1.76 -5.61 -22.62
CA GLY A 88 -2.50 -5.85 -21.39
C GLY A 88 -4.01 -5.95 -21.65
N ASP A 89 -4.65 -6.95 -21.07
CA ASP A 89 -6.08 -7.24 -21.21
C ASP A 89 -6.81 -7.38 -19.87
N ARG A 90 -8.12 -7.61 -19.91
CA ARG A 90 -8.94 -7.75 -18.68
C ARG A 90 -8.61 -9.01 -17.85
N LYS A 91 -7.82 -9.92 -18.41
CA LYS A 91 -7.31 -11.14 -17.75
C LYS A 91 -5.83 -11.00 -17.41
N SER A 92 -5.25 -9.80 -17.55
CA SER A 92 -3.94 -9.50 -17.02
C SER A 92 -4.02 -9.22 -15.53
N LEU A 93 -2.89 -9.34 -14.86
CA LEU A 93 -2.73 -9.03 -13.45
C LEU A 93 -1.76 -7.85 -13.29
N LEU A 94 -2.10 -6.89 -12.44
CA LEU A 94 -1.16 -5.86 -11.98
C LEU A 94 -0.72 -6.11 -10.54
N ILE A 95 0.58 -6.38 -10.36
CA ILE A 95 1.19 -6.49 -9.04
C ILE A 95 1.80 -5.13 -8.69
N ASN A 96 1.22 -4.45 -7.71
CA ASN A 96 1.71 -3.16 -7.21
C ASN A 96 2.74 -3.41 -6.11
N LEU A 97 4.01 -3.48 -6.50
CA LEU A 97 5.12 -3.67 -5.58
C LEU A 97 5.70 -2.29 -5.25
N GLY A 98 5.40 -1.77 -4.06
CA GLY A 98 5.88 -0.45 -3.65
C GLY A 98 5.26 0.11 -2.38
N GLY A 99 5.58 1.37 -2.08
CA GLY A 99 4.98 2.11 -0.97
C GLY A 99 3.53 2.52 -1.25
N GLY A 100 2.98 3.40 -0.40
CA GLY A 100 1.58 3.82 -0.47
C GLY A 100 1.21 4.49 -1.81
N VAL A 101 2.14 5.24 -2.41
CA VAL A 101 1.97 5.85 -3.74
C VAL A 101 1.71 4.79 -4.79
N VAL A 102 2.57 3.78 -4.87
CA VAL A 102 2.48 2.70 -5.88
C VAL A 102 1.23 1.86 -5.66
N THR A 103 0.89 1.51 -4.41
CA THR A 103 -0.31 0.71 -4.14
C THR A 103 -1.61 1.44 -4.42
N ASP A 104 -1.69 2.73 -4.10
CA ASP A 104 -2.90 3.53 -4.34
C ASP A 104 -3.09 3.83 -5.83
N LEU A 105 -2.01 4.30 -6.49
CA LEU A 105 -2.04 4.63 -7.90
C LEU A 105 -2.23 3.38 -8.75
N GLY A 106 -1.48 2.32 -8.47
CA GLY A 106 -1.57 1.05 -9.19
C GLY A 106 -2.93 0.39 -9.02
N GLY A 107 -3.50 0.42 -7.81
CA GLY A 107 -4.87 -0.05 -7.57
C GLY A 107 -5.91 0.74 -8.37
N PHE A 108 -5.75 2.06 -8.49
CA PHE A 108 -6.64 2.90 -9.29
C PHE A 108 -6.48 2.61 -10.79
N VAL A 109 -5.24 2.49 -11.27
CA VAL A 109 -4.91 2.11 -12.65
C VAL A 109 -5.57 0.78 -13.02
N ALA A 110 -5.43 -0.25 -12.17
CA ALA A 110 -6.04 -1.57 -12.41
C ALA A 110 -7.57 -1.50 -12.40
N SER A 111 -8.14 -0.71 -11.48
CA SER A 111 -9.59 -0.60 -11.35
C SER A 111 -10.27 0.06 -12.55
N THR A 112 -9.56 0.90 -13.30
CA THR A 112 -10.12 1.64 -14.44
C THR A 112 -9.63 1.13 -15.79
N PHE A 113 -8.48 0.45 -15.85
CA PHE A 113 -7.97 -0.14 -17.09
C PHE A 113 -8.93 -1.21 -17.61
N LYS A 114 -9.41 -1.06 -18.85
CA LYS A 114 -10.43 -1.93 -19.46
C LYS A 114 -11.68 -2.16 -18.59
N ARG A 115 -12.04 -1.19 -17.75
CA ARG A 115 -13.13 -1.23 -16.74
C ARG A 115 -12.90 -2.20 -15.58
N GLY A 116 -11.65 -2.50 -15.29
CA GLY A 116 -11.23 -3.38 -14.19
C GLY A 116 -10.39 -4.54 -14.70
N MET A 117 -9.22 -4.68 -14.10
CA MET A 117 -8.39 -5.89 -14.12
C MET A 117 -8.00 -6.26 -12.69
N ASP A 118 -7.63 -7.52 -12.49
CA ASP A 118 -7.21 -8.02 -11.19
C ASP A 118 -5.90 -7.33 -10.78
N PHE A 119 -5.75 -7.04 -9.48
CA PHE A 119 -4.51 -6.50 -8.93
C PHE A 119 -4.18 -7.09 -7.56
N ILE A 120 -2.90 -7.08 -7.24
CA ILE A 120 -2.34 -7.53 -5.97
C ILE A 120 -1.46 -6.43 -5.41
N ASN A 121 -1.62 -6.10 -4.13
CA ASN A 121 -0.76 -5.13 -3.47
C ASN A 121 0.35 -5.84 -2.71
N VAL A 122 1.60 -5.42 -2.94
CA VAL A 122 2.80 -5.91 -2.25
C VAL A 122 3.50 -4.72 -1.60
N PRO A 123 2.99 -4.25 -0.43
CA PRO A 123 3.53 -3.07 0.23
C PRO A 123 5.00 -3.22 0.66
N THR A 124 5.83 -2.23 0.35
CA THR A 124 7.26 -2.21 0.68
C THR A 124 7.65 -1.19 1.76
N SER A 125 6.73 -0.28 2.12
CA SER A 125 6.91 0.63 3.24
C SER A 125 6.05 0.23 4.44
N LEU A 126 6.49 0.59 5.66
CA LEU A 126 5.73 0.29 6.87
C LEU A 126 4.33 0.91 6.82
N LEU A 127 4.23 2.16 6.36
CA LEU A 127 2.97 2.86 6.17
C LEU A 127 2.03 2.11 5.22
N ALA A 128 2.55 1.61 4.10
CA ALA A 128 1.75 0.86 3.14
C ALA A 128 1.25 -0.45 3.74
N MET A 129 2.11 -1.17 4.47
CA MET A 129 1.78 -2.47 5.08
C MET A 129 0.64 -2.37 6.11
N VAL A 130 0.64 -1.32 6.93
CA VAL A 130 -0.32 -1.19 8.04
C VAL A 130 -1.53 -0.32 7.72
N ASP A 131 -1.43 0.48 6.66
CA ASP A 131 -2.47 1.45 6.30
C ASP A 131 -2.77 1.41 4.79
N ALA A 132 -1.97 2.04 3.93
CA ALA A 132 -2.39 2.35 2.55
C ALA A 132 -2.91 1.15 1.74
N SER A 133 -2.27 -0.02 1.84
CA SER A 133 -2.69 -1.19 1.06
C SER A 133 -3.94 -1.92 1.59
N ILE A 134 -4.56 -1.43 2.67
CA ILE A 134 -5.66 -2.09 3.39
C ILE A 134 -6.94 -1.27 3.29
N GLY A 135 -8.02 -1.94 2.86
CA GLY A 135 -9.38 -1.39 2.85
C GLY A 135 -9.79 -0.70 1.55
N GLY A 136 -9.06 -0.96 0.46
CA GLY A 136 -9.50 -0.80 -0.92
C GLY A 136 -9.64 0.65 -1.44
N LYS A 137 -9.23 1.66 -0.67
CA LYS A 137 -9.19 3.02 -1.19
C LYS A 137 -7.99 3.13 -2.12
N THR A 138 -8.23 3.46 -3.38
CA THR A 138 -7.19 3.63 -4.39
C THR A 138 -7.46 4.93 -5.13
N GLY A 139 -6.42 5.64 -5.51
CA GLY A 139 -6.61 6.96 -6.12
C GLY A 139 -5.33 7.74 -6.33
N VAL A 140 -5.52 8.94 -6.86
CA VAL A 140 -4.48 9.91 -7.19
C VAL A 140 -4.88 11.32 -6.77
N ASP A 141 -3.89 12.18 -6.74
CA ASP A 141 -4.04 13.58 -6.39
C ASP A 141 -4.56 14.38 -7.60
N LEU A 142 -5.36 15.42 -7.32
CA LEU A 142 -5.82 16.38 -8.32
C LEU A 142 -5.13 17.72 -8.07
N GLY A 143 -4.00 17.93 -8.76
CA GLY A 143 -3.13 19.06 -8.48
C GLY A 143 -2.60 18.98 -7.05
N MET A 144 -2.96 19.95 -6.21
CA MET A 144 -2.55 19.98 -4.80
C MET A 144 -3.51 19.25 -3.86
N LEU A 145 -4.65 18.77 -4.35
CA LEU A 145 -5.67 18.16 -3.52
C LEU A 145 -5.43 16.65 -3.45
N LYS A 146 -5.01 16.18 -2.28
CA LYS A 146 -4.70 14.77 -2.05
C LYS A 146 -5.92 13.85 -2.21
N ASN A 147 -5.70 12.69 -2.84
CA ASN A 147 -6.65 11.58 -2.93
C ASN A 147 -8.07 11.97 -3.40
N GLN A 148 -8.20 12.99 -4.26
CA GLN A 148 -9.52 13.46 -4.70
C GLN A 148 -10.14 12.61 -5.80
N ILE A 149 -9.32 11.95 -6.61
CA ILE A 149 -9.78 11.09 -7.70
C ILE A 149 -9.45 9.65 -7.33
N GLY A 150 -10.47 8.81 -7.21
CA GLY A 150 -10.24 7.43 -6.79
C GLY A 150 -11.49 6.57 -6.82
N VAL A 151 -11.30 5.32 -6.42
CA VAL A 151 -12.36 4.31 -6.26
C VAL A 151 -12.11 3.51 -4.99
N ILE A 152 -13.19 2.88 -4.48
CA ILE A 152 -13.06 1.82 -3.49
C ILE A 152 -13.13 0.49 -4.24
N ASN A 153 -11.98 -0.16 -4.40
CA ASN A 153 -11.86 -1.46 -5.05
C ASN A 153 -10.84 -2.33 -4.28
N GLN A 154 -11.15 -3.61 -4.09
CA GLN A 154 -10.30 -4.49 -3.29
C GLN A 154 -9.30 -5.24 -4.18
N PRO A 155 -8.06 -5.46 -3.71
CA PRO A 155 -7.13 -6.34 -4.41
C PRO A 155 -7.58 -7.80 -4.30
N GLU A 156 -7.05 -8.68 -5.14
CA GLU A 156 -7.22 -10.13 -4.95
C GLU A 156 -6.55 -10.61 -3.65
N MET A 157 -5.39 -10.02 -3.32
CA MET A 157 -4.68 -10.25 -2.06
C MET A 157 -3.72 -9.11 -1.72
N VAL A 158 -3.29 -9.07 -0.47
CA VAL A 158 -2.19 -8.23 0.02
C VAL A 158 -1.06 -9.13 0.52
N ILE A 159 0.17 -8.86 0.08
CA ILE A 159 1.37 -9.63 0.44
C ILE A 159 2.30 -8.76 1.30
N VAL A 160 2.43 -9.11 2.57
CA VAL A 160 3.27 -8.38 3.53
C VAL A 160 4.58 -9.12 3.75
N ILE A 161 5.67 -8.57 3.24
CA ILE A 161 7.03 -9.13 3.41
C ILE A 161 7.84 -8.15 4.27
N VAL A 162 7.97 -8.46 5.56
CA VAL A 162 8.61 -7.55 6.54
C VAL A 162 10.09 -7.32 6.22
N ASN A 163 10.73 -8.25 5.50
CA ASN A 163 12.13 -8.13 5.10
C ASN A 163 12.39 -6.91 4.18
N PHE A 164 11.39 -6.40 3.45
CA PHE A 164 11.53 -5.18 2.65
C PHE A 164 11.83 -3.93 3.50
N LEU A 165 11.41 -3.93 4.77
CA LEU A 165 11.67 -2.81 5.66
C LEU A 165 13.16 -2.63 6.02
N LYS A 166 14.03 -3.60 5.70
CA LYS A 166 15.47 -3.48 5.94
C LYS A 166 16.16 -2.43 5.07
N THR A 167 15.59 -2.11 3.92
CA THR A 167 16.11 -1.08 3.01
C THR A 167 15.35 0.24 3.14
N LEU A 168 14.27 0.28 3.93
CA LEU A 168 13.43 1.45 4.08
C LEU A 168 14.15 2.54 4.90
N ASP A 169 14.12 3.77 4.38
CA ASP A 169 14.66 4.93 5.08
C ASP A 169 14.03 5.11 6.48
N ARG A 170 14.84 5.59 7.43
CA ARG A 170 14.41 5.74 8.82
C ARG A 170 13.26 6.73 8.99
N ARG A 171 13.22 7.81 8.19
CA ARG A 171 12.13 8.79 8.21
C ARG A 171 10.83 8.15 7.74
N GLN A 172 10.90 7.30 6.70
CA GLN A 172 9.76 6.52 6.23
C GLN A 172 9.30 5.46 7.25
N MET A 173 10.23 4.84 7.97
CA MET A 173 9.90 3.97 9.11
C MET A 173 9.13 4.74 10.19
N SER A 174 9.61 5.92 10.58
CA SER A 174 8.93 6.79 11.55
C SER A 174 7.53 7.22 11.08
N SER A 175 7.38 7.53 9.79
CA SER A 175 6.09 7.85 9.18
C SER A 175 5.09 6.69 9.34
N GLY A 176 5.49 5.45 9.04
CA GLY A 176 4.64 4.28 9.24
C GLY A 176 4.32 3.97 10.71
N LEU A 177 5.27 4.20 11.62
CA LEU A 177 5.05 4.03 13.06
C LEU A 177 3.99 4.98 13.62
N ALA A 178 3.85 6.19 13.05
CA ALA A 178 2.81 7.13 13.47
C ALA A 178 1.40 6.54 13.29
N GLU A 179 1.15 5.81 12.20
CA GLU A 179 -0.14 5.16 11.97
C GLU A 179 -0.37 3.96 12.89
N MET A 180 0.70 3.20 13.21
CA MET A 180 0.60 2.13 14.21
C MET A 180 0.26 2.71 15.59
N LEU A 181 0.88 3.83 15.95
CA LEU A 181 0.60 4.56 17.20
C LEU A 181 -0.85 5.05 17.23
N LYS A 182 -1.36 5.60 16.11
CA LYS A 182 -2.77 5.96 15.94
C LYS A 182 -3.68 4.76 16.23
N HIS A 183 -3.41 3.59 15.63
CA HIS A 183 -4.19 2.37 15.89
C HIS A 183 -4.23 2.01 17.39
N GLY A 184 -3.10 2.15 18.09
CA GLY A 184 -3.04 1.99 19.55
C GLY A 184 -3.94 2.95 20.31
N LEU A 185 -3.90 4.25 19.97
CA LEU A 185 -4.72 5.28 20.63
C LEU A 185 -6.22 5.06 20.45
N ILE A 186 -6.66 4.66 19.27
CA ILE A 186 -8.08 4.56 18.95
C ILE A 186 -8.71 3.22 19.38
N THR A 187 -7.90 2.17 19.65
CA THR A 187 -8.45 0.84 19.94
C THR A 187 -7.86 0.09 21.13
N ASN A 188 -6.54 0.18 21.39
CA ASN A 188 -5.88 -0.81 22.23
C ASN A 188 -4.70 -0.22 23.03
N VAL A 189 -4.95 0.01 24.33
CA VAL A 189 -3.96 0.54 25.28
C VAL A 189 -2.74 -0.38 25.47
N SER A 190 -2.92 -1.70 25.36
CA SER A 190 -1.81 -2.66 25.44
C SER A 190 -0.90 -2.50 24.22
N TYR A 191 -1.50 -2.43 23.02
CA TYR A 191 -0.76 -2.22 21.78
C TYR A 191 -0.01 -0.88 21.77
N TRP A 192 -0.66 0.19 22.22
CA TRP A 192 -0.01 1.48 22.44
C TRP A 192 1.22 1.37 23.37
N SER A 193 1.07 0.64 24.47
CA SER A 193 2.14 0.46 25.44
C SER A 193 3.31 -0.35 24.87
N GLU A 194 3.02 -1.37 24.05
CA GLU A 194 4.02 -2.14 23.30
C GLU A 194 4.77 -1.26 22.30
N LEU A 195 4.07 -0.40 21.54
CA LEU A 195 4.67 0.47 20.52
C LEU A 195 5.60 1.53 21.09
N LYS A 196 5.27 2.11 22.25
CA LYS A 196 6.08 3.17 22.89
C LYS A 196 7.50 2.74 23.25
N VAL A 197 7.72 1.45 23.44
CA VAL A 197 9.02 0.90 23.85
C VAL A 197 9.77 0.23 22.70
N VAL A 198 9.24 0.32 21.47
CA VAL A 198 9.88 -0.27 20.29
C VAL A 198 11.24 0.35 20.05
N THR A 199 12.24 -0.50 19.91
CA THR A 199 13.60 -0.12 19.54
C THR A 199 13.94 -0.67 18.16
N ALA A 200 15.00 -0.14 17.55
CA ALA A 200 15.45 -0.55 16.22
C ALA A 200 15.78 -2.05 16.10
N ASN A 201 16.01 -2.76 17.21
CA ASN A 201 16.38 -4.18 17.23
C ASN A 201 15.19 -5.13 17.47
N GLN A 202 13.98 -4.61 17.64
CA GLN A 202 12.81 -5.43 17.95
C GLN A 202 12.17 -5.99 16.68
N ALA A 203 11.67 -7.23 16.76
CA ALA A 203 10.92 -7.84 15.66
C ALA A 203 9.62 -7.04 15.42
N LEU A 204 9.49 -6.43 14.23
CA LEU A 204 8.32 -5.64 13.84
C LEU A 204 7.15 -6.53 13.40
N ASP A 205 7.41 -7.77 12.96
CA ASP A 205 6.39 -8.68 12.44
C ASP A 205 5.12 -8.78 13.31
N PRO A 206 5.20 -9.04 14.64
CA PRO A 206 4.00 -9.17 15.46
C PRO A 206 3.24 -7.84 15.62
N LEU A 207 3.96 -6.72 15.62
CA LEU A 207 3.38 -5.38 15.77
C LEU A 207 2.68 -4.95 14.48
N ILE A 208 3.29 -5.24 13.32
CA ILE A 208 2.69 -5.02 12.00
C ILE A 208 1.42 -5.86 11.89
N TYR A 209 1.50 -7.16 12.19
CA TYR A 209 0.37 -8.07 12.17
C TYR A 209 -0.81 -7.54 13.01
N LYS A 210 -0.54 -7.14 14.26
CA LYS A 210 -1.55 -6.59 15.16
C LYS A 210 -2.13 -5.25 14.66
N SER A 211 -1.31 -4.39 14.05
CA SER A 211 -1.78 -3.16 13.39
C SER A 211 -2.79 -3.45 12.29
N ILE A 212 -2.46 -4.42 11.43
CA ILE A 212 -3.29 -4.86 10.31
C ILE A 212 -4.59 -5.46 10.81
N GLN A 213 -4.55 -6.29 11.87
CA GLN A 213 -5.76 -6.83 12.49
C GLN A 213 -6.69 -5.73 12.99
N ILE A 214 -6.16 -4.75 13.73
CA ILE A 214 -6.93 -3.60 14.25
C ILE A 214 -7.63 -2.87 13.10
N LYS A 215 -6.87 -2.51 12.04
CA LYS A 215 -7.44 -1.80 10.90
C LYS A 215 -8.49 -2.65 10.19
N ASN A 216 -8.19 -3.92 9.95
CA ASN A 216 -9.08 -4.84 9.25
C ASN A 216 -10.40 -5.05 10.01
N GLU A 217 -10.37 -5.19 11.33
CA GLU A 217 -11.56 -5.30 12.18
C GLU A 217 -12.46 -4.05 12.09
N ILE A 218 -11.87 -2.86 11.99
CA ILE A 218 -12.61 -1.61 11.80
C ILE A 218 -13.21 -1.54 10.38
N VAL A 219 -12.40 -1.85 9.36
CA VAL A 219 -12.83 -1.82 7.96
C VAL A 219 -13.96 -2.83 7.69
N ALA A 220 -13.87 -4.05 8.24
CA ALA A 220 -14.89 -5.08 8.08
C ALA A 220 -16.27 -4.65 8.65
N LYS A 221 -16.28 -3.82 9.69
CA LYS A 221 -17.51 -3.29 10.30
C LYS A 221 -18.10 -2.11 9.53
N ASP A 222 -17.32 -1.39 8.74
CA ASP A 222 -17.75 -0.23 7.96
C ASP A 222 -16.93 -0.08 6.66
N PRO A 223 -17.18 -0.93 5.65
CA PRO A 223 -16.35 -0.99 4.43
C PRO A 223 -16.37 0.30 3.60
N SER A 224 -17.50 1.03 3.62
CA SER A 224 -17.71 2.26 2.83
C SER A 224 -17.42 3.56 3.59
N GLU A 225 -16.84 3.47 4.80
CA GLU A 225 -16.42 4.59 5.62
C GLU A 225 -17.50 5.63 5.96
N GLN A 226 -18.72 5.18 6.19
CA GLN A 226 -19.82 6.10 6.49
C GLN A 226 -19.91 6.45 7.98
N ASN A 227 -19.43 5.57 8.86
CA ASN A 227 -19.62 5.64 10.30
C ASN A 227 -18.32 5.32 11.07
N LEU A 228 -18.21 4.09 11.61
CA LEU A 228 -17.16 3.67 12.52
C LEU A 228 -15.76 3.87 11.94
N ARG A 229 -15.55 3.60 10.65
CA ARG A 229 -14.21 3.63 10.03
C ARG A 229 -13.57 5.03 10.10
N LYS A 230 -14.35 6.10 10.32
CA LYS A 230 -13.85 7.46 10.55
C LYS A 230 -12.94 7.59 11.77
N VAL A 231 -12.95 6.64 12.73
CA VAL A 231 -11.98 6.63 13.83
C VAL A 231 -10.54 6.48 13.33
N LEU A 232 -10.33 5.87 12.17
CA LEU A 232 -9.01 5.79 11.52
C LEU A 232 -8.52 7.16 11.04
N ASN A 233 -9.37 8.18 11.00
CA ASN A 233 -9.01 9.54 10.62
C ASN A 233 -8.59 10.40 11.84
N PHE A 234 -8.38 9.79 13.01
CA PHE A 234 -7.79 10.50 14.16
C PHE A 234 -6.44 11.13 13.75
N GLY A 235 -6.28 12.42 14.07
CA GLY A 235 -5.15 13.26 13.61
C GLY A 235 -5.20 13.73 12.15
N HIS A 236 -6.01 13.11 11.27
CA HIS A 236 -5.95 13.36 9.83
C HIS A 236 -6.54 14.71 9.39
N THR A 237 -7.52 15.26 10.11
CA THR A 237 -8.10 16.56 9.74
C THR A 237 -7.06 17.68 9.81
N LEU A 238 -6.31 17.77 10.93
CA LEU A 238 -5.23 18.74 11.08
C LEU A 238 -3.99 18.31 10.29
N GLY A 239 -3.66 17.01 10.33
CA GLY A 239 -2.52 16.44 9.62
C GLY A 239 -2.53 16.74 8.13
N HIS A 240 -3.65 16.50 7.43
CA HIS A 240 -3.72 16.79 5.99
C HIS A 240 -3.61 18.28 5.66
N ALA A 241 -4.13 19.17 6.51
CA ALA A 241 -3.96 20.61 6.33
C ALA A 241 -2.48 21.02 6.44
N ILE A 242 -1.78 20.47 7.43
CA ILE A 242 -0.35 20.68 7.64
C ILE A 242 0.47 20.10 6.49
N GLU A 243 0.22 18.85 6.12
CA GLU A 243 0.88 18.15 5.02
C GLU A 243 0.74 18.92 3.71
N SER A 244 -0.48 19.32 3.36
CA SER A 244 -0.77 20.10 2.15
C SER A 244 -0.07 21.46 2.16
N TYR A 245 0.05 22.11 3.32
CA TYR A 245 0.75 23.39 3.46
C TYR A 245 2.27 23.25 3.25
N PHE A 246 2.89 22.20 3.79
CA PHE A 246 4.34 21.98 3.65
C PHE A 246 4.74 21.44 2.27
N LEU A 247 3.85 20.68 1.62
CA LEU A 247 4.03 20.25 0.24
C LEU A 247 4.14 21.44 -0.73
N GLN A 248 3.54 22.60 -0.39
CA GLN A 248 3.53 23.80 -1.24
C GLN A 248 4.80 24.66 -1.18
N LYS A 249 5.73 24.41 -0.23
CA LYS A 249 6.85 25.32 -0.01
C LYS A 249 8.11 24.96 -0.78
N ASP A 250 8.74 23.86 -0.40
CA ASP A 250 10.02 23.38 -0.93
C ASP A 250 10.11 21.88 -0.60
N GLU A 251 10.64 21.06 -1.51
CA GLU A 251 10.84 19.62 -1.30
C GLU A 251 11.63 19.32 -0.01
N ASN A 252 12.59 20.18 0.34
CA ASN A 252 13.39 20.04 1.56
C ASN A 252 12.59 20.31 2.84
N THR A 253 11.40 20.90 2.73
CA THR A 253 10.50 21.22 3.85
C THR A 253 9.23 20.38 3.86
N ALA A 254 9.02 19.55 2.84
CA ALA A 254 7.86 18.67 2.76
C ALA A 254 7.85 17.68 3.93
N LEU A 255 6.70 17.55 4.59
CA LEU A 255 6.49 16.55 5.64
C LEU A 255 6.01 15.24 5.01
N LEU A 256 6.45 14.12 5.59
CA LEU A 256 5.85 12.83 5.28
C LEU A 256 4.46 12.75 5.93
N HIS A 257 3.56 11.95 5.31
CA HIS A 257 2.21 11.73 5.81
C HIS A 257 2.16 11.46 7.32
N GLY A 258 2.89 10.45 7.80
CA GLY A 258 2.89 10.08 9.21
C GLY A 258 3.47 11.16 10.14
N GLU A 259 4.37 12.03 9.67
CA GLU A 259 4.84 13.17 10.46
C GLU A 259 3.72 14.19 10.65
N ALA A 260 2.98 14.48 9.59
CA ALA A 260 1.83 15.39 9.65
C ALA A 260 0.69 14.82 10.50
N ILE A 261 0.39 13.51 10.37
CA ILE A 261 -0.60 12.83 11.22
C ILE A 261 -0.17 12.83 12.68
N ALA A 262 1.11 12.62 12.98
CA ALA A 262 1.63 12.69 14.34
C ALA A 262 1.47 14.08 14.98
N ILE A 263 1.61 15.16 14.20
CA ILE A 263 1.32 16.54 14.69
C ILE A 263 -0.18 16.75 14.89
N GLY A 264 -1.01 16.10 14.06
CA GLY A 264 -2.45 16.20 14.14
C GLY A 264 -3.08 15.47 15.33
N MET A 265 -2.41 14.42 15.84
CA MET A 265 -2.82 13.65 17.03
C MET A 265 -2.46 14.36 18.33
#